data_AF-A0A538SCU4-F1
#
_entry.id   AF-A0A538SCU4-F1
#
_cell.length_a   1.000
_cell.length_b   1.000
_cell.length_c   1.000
_cell.angle_alpha   90.00
_cell.angle_beta   90.00
_cell.angle_gamma   90.00
#
_symmetry.space_group_name_H-M   'P 1'
#
loop_
_entity.id
_entity.type
_entity.pdbx_description
1 polymer ?
#
loop_
_entity_poly.entity_id
_entity_poly.type
_entity_poly.pdbx_seq_one_letter_code
_entity_poly.pdbx_strand_id
1 'polypeptide(L)'
;MRARKRASDLLLSIFVAPFRWGALRAYLTSRGAQYGPGEAWGRVWSGRLSWVGRSAYEVERWADVPGWARLALESMRPGVVTPPNGSSGDPMARVAADLAYLRRFSLAEDLRVFLRATGRSVP
;
A
#
# COMPACT_ATOMS: atom_id res chain seq x y z
N MET A 1 1.49 -12.52 10.67
CA MET A 1 1.31 -11.49 9.62
C MET A 1 2.30 -10.32 9.75
N ARG A 2 2.28 -9.55 10.86
CA ARG A 2 3.11 -8.34 11.06
C ARG A 2 4.62 -8.53 10.77
N ALA A 3 5.24 -9.60 11.27
CA ALA A 3 6.66 -9.88 11.05
C ALA A 3 7.00 -10.15 9.57
N ARG A 4 6.21 -11.00 8.90
CA ARG A 4 6.37 -11.26 7.44
C ARG A 4 6.18 -9.99 6.62
N LYS A 5 5.21 -9.15 7.01
CA LYS A 5 4.98 -7.85 6.37
C LYS A 5 6.16 -6.90 6.54
N ARG A 6 6.72 -6.87 7.74
CA ARG A 6 7.92 -6.10 8.05
C ARG A 6 9.14 -6.57 7.25
N ALA A 7 9.35 -7.89 7.13
CA ALA A 7 10.41 -8.43 6.29
C ALA A 7 10.23 -8.03 4.82
N SER A 8 9.00 -8.10 4.30
CA SER A 8 8.68 -7.65 2.94
C SER A 8 8.99 -6.16 2.73
N ASP A 9 8.59 -5.31 3.69
CA ASP A 9 8.89 -3.87 3.64
C ASP A 9 10.41 -3.60 3.58
N LEU A 10 11.20 -4.31 4.39
CA LEU A 10 12.66 -4.15 4.41
C LEU A 10 13.31 -4.65 3.12
N LEU A 11 12.88 -5.80 2.59
CA LEU A 11 13.38 -6.33 1.32
C LEU A 11 13.08 -5.37 0.17
N LEU A 12 11.86 -4.82 0.09
CA LEU A 12 11.53 -3.80 -0.91
C LEU A 12 12.31 -2.50 -0.72
N SER A 13 12.52 -2.06 0.53
CA SER A 13 13.32 -0.87 0.84
C SER A 13 14.77 -0.97 0.38
N ILE A 14 15.35 -2.17 0.43
CA ILE A 14 16.76 -2.43 0.09
C ILE A 14 16.90 -2.72 -1.40
N PHE A 15 16.06 -3.60 -1.96
CA PHE A 15 16.29 -4.19 -3.28
C PHE A 15 15.45 -3.57 -4.41
N VAL A 16 14.43 -2.77 -4.11
CA VAL A 16 13.45 -2.34 -5.14
C VAL A 16 13.22 -0.84 -5.13
N ALA A 17 12.86 -0.27 -3.99
CA ALA A 17 12.51 1.15 -3.87
C ALA A 17 13.60 2.09 -4.41
N PRO A 18 14.91 1.88 -4.15
CA PRO A 18 15.98 2.74 -4.68
C PRO A 18 16.00 2.79 -6.21
N PHE A 19 15.78 1.65 -6.88
CA PHE A 19 15.79 1.56 -8.34
C PHE A 19 14.49 2.10 -8.98
N ARG A 20 13.44 2.29 -8.19
CA ARG A 20 12.15 2.84 -8.63
C ARG A 20 11.95 4.28 -8.19
N TRP A 21 12.97 4.97 -7.70
CA TRP A 21 12.83 6.27 -7.05
C TRP A 21 12.14 7.35 -7.90
N GLY A 22 12.51 7.45 -9.18
CA GLY A 22 11.90 8.40 -10.12
C GLY A 22 10.42 8.09 -10.37
N ALA A 23 10.09 6.81 -10.59
CA ALA A 23 8.71 6.38 -10.79
C ALA A 23 7.87 6.47 -9.51
N LEU A 24 8.48 6.23 -8.35
CA LEU A 24 7.86 6.42 -7.04
C LEU A 24 7.54 7.89 -6.80
N ARG A 25 8.43 8.81 -7.20
CA ARG A 25 8.15 10.26 -7.18
C ARG A 25 6.94 10.59 -8.05
N ALA A 26 6.93 10.15 -9.31
CA ALA A 26 5.82 10.40 -10.23
C ALA A 26 4.49 9.83 -9.70
N TYR A 27 4.51 8.60 -9.16
CA TYR A 27 3.37 7.99 -8.52
C TYR A 27 2.84 8.84 -7.35
N LEU A 28 3.72 9.23 -6.41
CA LEU A 28 3.34 10.04 -5.26
C LEU A 28 2.76 11.40 -5.66
N THR A 29 3.35 12.05 -6.65
CA THR A 29 2.84 13.30 -7.22
C THR A 29 1.46 13.11 -7.85
N SER A 30 1.26 12.07 -8.67
CA SER A 30 -0.05 11.77 -9.30
C SER A 30 -1.16 11.47 -8.28
N ARG A 31 -0.77 11.05 -7.08
CA ARG A 31 -1.68 10.77 -5.96
C ARG A 31 -1.91 11.98 -5.06
N GLY A 32 -1.26 13.12 -5.32
CA GLY A 32 -1.31 14.30 -4.47
C GLY A 32 -0.71 14.07 -3.08
N ALA A 33 0.25 13.15 -2.96
CA ALA A 33 0.87 12.85 -1.67
C ALA A 33 1.68 14.05 -1.16
N GLN A 34 1.53 14.38 0.11
CA GLN A 34 2.23 15.49 0.78
C GLN A 34 3.69 15.15 1.18
N TYR A 35 4.20 14.01 0.74
CA TYR A 35 5.53 13.51 1.09
C TYR A 35 6.24 12.94 -0.14
N GLY A 36 7.57 13.07 -0.16
CA GLY A 36 8.41 12.53 -1.22
C GLY A 36 8.86 11.08 -0.98
N PRO A 37 9.53 10.45 -1.97
CA PRO A 37 10.05 9.08 -1.85
C PRO A 37 10.96 8.85 -0.64
N GLY A 38 11.83 9.81 -0.29
CA GLY A 38 12.74 9.69 0.84
C GLY A 38 12.02 9.65 2.18
N GLU A 39 11.00 10.49 2.34
CA GLU A 39 10.17 10.49 3.53
C GLU A 39 9.30 9.23 3.59
N ALA A 40 8.75 8.78 2.45
CA ALA A 40 8.04 7.51 2.37
C ALA A 40 8.94 6.35 2.81
N TRP A 41 10.18 6.30 2.31
CA TRP A 41 11.18 5.30 2.69
C TRP A 41 11.48 5.35 4.19
N GLY A 42 11.70 6.53 4.78
CA GLY A 42 11.92 6.69 6.22
C GLY A 42 10.71 6.30 7.08
N ARG A 43 9.49 6.60 6.63
CA ARG A 43 8.24 6.18 7.29
C ARG A 43 8.01 4.67 7.18
N VAL A 44 8.40 4.04 6.07
CA VAL A 44 8.41 2.58 5.95
C VAL A 44 9.51 1.99 6.84
N TRP A 45 10.70 2.56 6.85
CA TRP A 45 11.82 2.10 7.68
C TRP A 45 11.52 2.21 9.18
N SER A 46 10.80 3.23 9.63
CA SER A 46 10.35 3.34 11.03
C SER A 46 9.13 2.47 11.36
N GLY A 47 8.50 1.86 10.34
CA GLY A 47 7.31 1.04 10.51
C GLY A 47 6.02 1.83 10.70
N ARG A 48 6.02 3.14 10.39
CA ARG A 48 4.81 3.98 10.32
C ARG A 48 3.97 3.68 9.08
N LEU A 49 4.64 3.38 7.96
CA LEU A 49 4.01 2.94 6.71
C LEU A 49 4.49 1.53 6.32
N SER A 50 3.81 0.94 5.35
CA SER A 50 4.28 -0.21 4.56
C SER A 50 4.41 0.21 3.11
N TRP A 51 5.29 -0.42 2.32
CA TRP A 51 5.33 -0.13 0.88
C TRP A 51 4.00 -0.47 0.22
N VAL A 52 3.45 -1.64 0.57
CA VAL A 52 2.12 -2.09 0.14
C VAL A 52 1.26 -2.37 1.35
N GLY A 53 0.22 -1.59 1.54
CA GLY A 53 -0.64 -1.69 2.71
C GLY A 53 -2.07 -1.29 2.41
N ARG A 54 -2.91 -1.26 3.44
CA ARG A 54 -4.28 -0.77 3.30
C ARG A 54 -4.26 0.67 2.79
N SER A 55 -5.32 1.04 2.10
CA SER A 55 -5.60 2.45 1.86
C SER A 55 -5.77 3.21 3.17
N ALA A 56 -5.32 4.48 3.18
CA ALA A 56 -5.58 5.42 4.26
C ALA A 56 -7.08 5.80 4.23
N TYR A 57 -7.91 4.90 4.76
CA TYR A 57 -9.37 5.02 4.86
C TYR A 57 -9.83 5.97 5.97
N GLU A 58 -8.90 6.74 6.54
CA GLU A 58 -9.01 7.19 7.93
C GLU A 58 -9.89 8.40 8.19
N VAL A 59 -10.48 9.05 7.18
CA VAL A 59 -11.23 10.28 7.49
C VAL A 59 -12.74 10.07 7.65
N GLU A 60 -13.45 9.26 6.85
CA GLU A 60 -14.94 9.34 6.89
C GLU A 60 -15.77 8.06 6.62
N ARG A 61 -15.20 6.91 6.22
CA ARG A 61 -16.01 5.84 5.55
C ARG A 61 -16.06 4.46 6.22
N TRP A 62 -15.80 4.37 7.53
CA TRP A 62 -15.91 3.08 8.24
C TRP A 62 -17.34 2.71 8.63
N ALA A 63 -18.31 3.63 8.50
CA ALA A 63 -19.70 3.41 8.94
C ALA A 63 -20.34 2.16 8.30
N ASP A 64 -20.03 1.90 7.02
CA ASP A 64 -20.63 0.81 6.24
C ASP A 64 -19.75 -0.45 6.18
N VAL A 65 -18.61 -0.47 6.89
CA VAL A 65 -17.67 -1.61 6.86
C VAL A 65 -17.95 -2.56 8.03
N PRO A 66 -18.16 -3.87 7.78
CA PRO A 66 -18.35 -4.84 8.86
C PRO A 66 -17.20 -4.81 9.88
N GLY A 67 -17.53 -4.90 11.18
CA GLY A 67 -16.53 -4.79 12.26
C GLY A 67 -15.37 -5.77 12.17
N TRP A 68 -15.63 -7.01 11.71
CA TRP A 68 -14.57 -8.01 11.50
C TRP A 68 -13.61 -7.61 10.37
N ALA A 69 -14.12 -7.00 9.30
CA ALA A 69 -13.32 -6.54 8.16
C ALA A 69 -12.45 -5.37 8.58
N ARG A 70 -13.00 -4.45 9.37
CA ARG A 70 -12.27 -3.36 10.00
C ARG A 70 -11.11 -3.88 10.86
N LEU A 71 -11.36 -4.80 11.78
CA LEU A 71 -10.32 -5.39 12.64
C LEU A 71 -9.21 -6.07 11.82
N ALA A 72 -9.57 -6.80 10.75
CA ALA A 72 -8.61 -7.43 9.87
C ALA A 72 -7.73 -6.38 9.15
N LEU A 73 -8.32 -5.29 8.67
CA LEU A 73 -7.61 -4.23 7.97
C LEU A 73 -6.77 -3.34 8.90
N GLU A 74 -7.24 -3.03 10.11
CA GLU A 74 -6.48 -2.29 11.13
C GLU A 74 -5.19 -3.03 11.54
N SER A 75 -5.15 -4.36 11.37
CA SER A 75 -3.92 -5.13 11.56
C SER A 75 -2.82 -4.83 10.53
N MET A 76 -3.17 -4.17 9.42
CA MET A 76 -2.25 -3.69 8.39
C MET A 76 -1.92 -2.21 8.57
N ARG A 77 -0.66 -1.89 8.32
CA ARG A 77 -0.21 -0.51 8.21
C ARG A 77 -0.75 0.14 6.93
N PRO A 78 -0.98 1.47 6.93
CA PRO A 78 -1.22 2.21 5.70
C PRO A 78 -0.09 2.00 4.69
N GLY A 79 -0.47 1.83 3.43
CA GLY A 79 0.45 1.63 2.32
C GLY A 79 0.90 2.94 1.68
N VAL A 80 2.16 3.00 1.24
CA VAL A 80 2.62 4.01 0.26
C VAL A 80 1.90 3.76 -1.07
N VAL A 81 1.83 2.49 -1.48
CA VAL A 81 0.93 2.03 -2.53
C VAL A 81 -0.15 1.12 -1.93
N THR A 82 -1.30 1.09 -2.58
CA THR A 82 -2.44 0.28 -2.15
C THR A 82 -2.72 -0.80 -3.20
N PRO A 83 -3.27 -1.95 -2.80
CA PRO A 83 -3.79 -2.93 -3.75
C PRO A 83 -4.67 -2.26 -4.82
N PRO A 84 -4.63 -2.77 -6.06
CA PRO A 84 -5.45 -2.23 -7.13
C PRO A 84 -6.91 -2.57 -6.84
N ASN A 85 -7.70 -1.53 -6.64
CA ASN A 85 -9.14 -1.64 -6.57
C ASN A 85 -9.65 -1.68 -8.01
N GLY A 86 -10.67 -2.49 -8.30
CA GLY A 86 -11.41 -2.36 -9.56
C GLY A 86 -11.84 -0.91 -9.77
N SER A 87 -12.08 -0.49 -11.01
CA SER A 87 -12.38 0.91 -11.38
C SER A 87 -13.65 1.51 -10.75
N SER A 88 -14.30 0.80 -9.81
CA SER A 88 -15.44 1.30 -9.06
C SER A 88 -14.98 2.28 -7.98
N GLY A 89 -15.57 3.48 -7.99
CA GLY A 89 -15.50 4.43 -6.87
C GLY A 89 -16.12 3.91 -5.57
N ASP A 90 -16.67 2.69 -5.57
CA ASP A 90 -17.30 2.00 -4.45
C ASP A 90 -16.30 1.72 -3.31
N PRO A 91 -16.54 2.25 -2.09
CA PRO A 91 -15.75 1.95 -0.91
C PRO A 91 -15.68 0.45 -0.56
N MET A 92 -16.75 -0.32 -0.80
CA MET A 92 -16.78 -1.74 -0.42
C MET A 92 -15.92 -2.59 -1.36
N ALA A 93 -15.88 -2.27 -2.65
CA ALA A 93 -14.96 -2.89 -3.60
C ALA A 93 -13.48 -2.73 -3.20
N ARG A 94 -13.10 -1.60 -2.58
CA ARG A 94 -11.75 -1.38 -2.07
C ARG A 94 -11.47 -2.18 -0.80
N VAL A 95 -12.43 -2.26 0.12
CA VAL A 95 -12.34 -3.12 1.31
C VAL A 95 -12.17 -4.58 0.89
N ALA A 96 -12.96 -5.04 -0.09
CA ALA A 96 -12.85 -6.38 -0.65
C ALA A 96 -11.46 -6.62 -1.28
N ALA A 97 -10.91 -5.64 -2.00
CA ALA A 97 -9.56 -5.73 -2.57
C ALA A 97 -8.48 -5.82 -1.48
N ASP A 98 -8.56 -5.00 -0.44
CA ASP A 98 -7.62 -5.01 0.69
C ASP A 98 -7.70 -6.35 1.47
N LEU A 99 -8.90 -6.90 1.66
CA LEU A 99 -9.10 -8.23 2.26
C LEU A 99 -8.61 -9.38 1.38
N ALA A 100 -8.88 -9.31 0.08
CA ALA A 100 -8.40 -10.30 -0.89
C ALA A 100 -6.87 -10.30 -0.99
N TYR A 101 -6.25 -9.13 -0.84
CA TYR A 101 -4.82 -8.98 -0.73
C TYR A 101 -4.28 -9.58 0.57
N LEU A 102 -4.91 -9.29 1.72
CA LEU A 102 -4.56 -9.91 3.01
C LEU A 102 -4.52 -11.43 2.93
N ARG A 103 -5.55 -12.03 2.32
CA ARG A 103 -5.65 -13.48 2.13
C ARG A 103 -4.52 -14.04 1.26
N ARG A 104 -4.04 -13.29 0.26
CA ARG A 104 -3.02 -13.71 -0.72
C ARG A 104 -1.62 -13.23 -0.37
N PHE A 105 -1.42 -12.69 0.84
CA PHE A 105 -0.18 -12.02 1.17
C PHE A 105 1.05 -12.91 0.99
N SER A 106 1.97 -12.40 0.16
CA SER A 106 3.32 -12.93 -0.07
C SER A 106 4.26 -11.79 -0.47
N LEU A 107 5.56 -12.02 -0.39
CA LEU A 107 6.56 -11.06 -0.91
C LEU A 107 6.37 -10.81 -2.41
N ALA A 108 6.02 -11.86 -3.17
CA ALA A 108 5.77 -11.74 -4.60
C ALA A 108 4.55 -10.86 -4.90
N GLU A 109 3.49 -10.96 -4.10
CA GLU A 109 2.31 -10.11 -4.25
C GLU A 109 2.63 -8.64 -3.90
N ASP A 110 3.39 -8.40 -2.83
CA ASP A 110 3.88 -7.05 -2.50
C ASP A 110 4.71 -6.46 -3.64
N LEU A 111 5.65 -7.25 -4.19
CA LEU A 111 6.46 -6.82 -5.32
C LEU A 111 5.60 -6.52 -6.54
N ARG A 112 4.64 -7.40 -6.87
CA ARG A 112 3.72 -7.21 -8.00
C ARG A 112 2.90 -5.94 -7.85
N VAL A 113 2.32 -5.69 -6.67
CA VAL A 113 1.52 -4.48 -6.42
C VAL A 113 2.40 -3.24 -6.48
N PHE A 114 3.58 -3.26 -5.86
CA PHE A 114 4.53 -2.16 -5.88
C PHE A 114 5.00 -1.82 -7.31
N LEU A 115 5.41 -2.84 -8.07
CA LEU A 115 5.86 -2.66 -9.45
C LEU A 115 4.73 -2.25 -10.39
N ARG A 116 3.49 -2.69 -10.15
CA ARG A 116 2.33 -2.25 -10.93
C ARG A 116 2.00 -0.79 -10.68
N ALA A 117 2.07 -0.36 -9.41
CA ALA A 117 1.82 1.02 -9.02
C ALA A 117 2.91 1.96 -9.55
N THR A 118 4.17 1.54 -9.51
CA THR A 118 5.33 2.32 -9.97
C THR A 118 5.72 2.04 -11.43
N GLY A 119 5.04 1.13 -12.11
CA GLY A 119 5.30 0.76 -13.50
C GLY A 119 4.36 1.43 -14.50
N ARG A 120 3.29 2.06 -14.01
CA ARG A 120 2.49 3.00 -14.81
C ARG A 120 3.25 4.33 -14.91
N SER A 121 4.28 4.34 -15.74
CA SER A 121 4.69 5.57 -16.41
C SER A 121 3.48 6.02 -17.23
N VAL A 122 2.92 7.19 -16.93
CA VAL A 122 2.01 7.87 -17.84
C VAL A 122 2.78 8.09 -19.16
N PRO A 123 2.15 7.93 -20.34
CA PRO A 123 2.76 8.19 -21.64
C PRO A 123 3.40 9.59 -21.75
#